data_AF-A0A932BPL2-F1
#
_entry.id   AF-A0A932BPL2-F1
#
_cell.length_a   1.000
_cell.length_b   1.000
_cell.length_c   1.000
_cell.angle_alpha   90.00
_cell.angle_beta   90.00
_cell.angle_gamma   90.00
#
_symmetry.space_group_name_H-M   'P 1'
#
loop_
_entity.id
_entity.type
_entity.pdbx_description
1 polymer ?
#
loop_
_entity_poly.entity_id
_entity_poly.type
_entity_poly.pdbx_seq_one_letter_code
_entity_poly.pdbx_strand_id
1 'polypeptide(L)' 'MSFADKTLTCRDCGQEFVWTAGEQEFYASRGLQNPPGRCTTCRAERRSQRDSGGGAYSSGPRQMFSATCSNCGKE' A
#
# COMPACT_ATOMS: atom_id res chain seq x y z
N MET A 1 -20.75 -2.27 14.43
CA MET A 1 -19.90 -3.47 14.57
C MET A 1 -18.95 -3.21 15.72
N SER A 2 -18.96 -4.05 16.75
CA SER A 2 -17.95 -3.97 17.82
C SER A 2 -16.67 -4.61 17.31
N PHE A 3 -15.61 -3.81 17.15
CA PHE A 3 -14.30 -4.33 16.80
C PHE A 3 -13.53 -4.68 18.08
N ALA A 4 -12.79 -5.78 18.05
CA ALA A 4 -11.98 -6.25 19.17
C ALA A 4 -10.57 -6.53 18.66
N ASP A 5 -9.57 -6.30 19.49
CA ASP A 5 -8.18 -6.52 19.12
C ASP A 5 -7.98 -7.96 18.65
N LYS A 6 -7.33 -8.11 17.49
CA LYS A 6 -7.08 -9.40 16.89
C LYS A 6 -5.59 -9.60 16.66
N THR A 7 -5.01 -10.62 17.26
CA THR A 7 -3.64 -11.04 16.96
C THR A 7 -3.61 -11.74 15.60
N LEU A 8 -2.68 -11.31 14.75
CA LEU A 8 -2.43 -11.86 13.42
C LEU A 8 -0.96 -12.22 13.26
N THR A 9 -0.66 -13.16 12.38
CA THR A 9 0.71 -13.55 12.06
C THR A 9 1.18 -12.83 10.79
N CYS A 10 2.35 -12.20 10.85
CA CYS A 10 2.96 -11.57 9.69
C CYS A 10 3.39 -12.61 8.67
N ARG A 11 2.93 -12.49 7.41
CA ARG A 11 3.32 -13.41 6.33
C ARG A 11 4.81 -13.34 5.96
N ASP A 12 5.48 -12.22 6.23
CA ASP A 12 6.86 -12.00 5.81
C ASP A 12 7.87 -12.45 6.89
N CYS A 13 7.65 -12.10 8.17
CA CYS A 13 8.58 -12.43 9.26
C CYS A 13 8.06 -13.48 10.25
N GLY A 14 6.81 -13.92 10.14
CA GLY A 14 6.21 -14.91 11.04
C GLY A 14 5.87 -14.40 12.45
N GLN A 15 6.19 -13.14 12.77
CA GLN A 15 5.89 -12.57 14.09
C GLN A 15 4.40 -12.25 14.24
N GLU A 16 3.90 -12.41 15.46
CA GLU A 16 2.57 -11.97 15.85
C GLU A 16 2.51 -10.44 15.96
N PHE A 17 1.42 -9.85 15.51
CA PHE A 17 1.13 -8.44 15.67
C PHE A 17 -0.36 -8.22 15.91
N VAL A 18 -0.69 -7.13 16.59
CA VAL A 18 -2.08 -6.80 16.95
C VAL A 18 -2.70 -5.96 15.84
N TRP A 19 -3.86 -6.38 15.35
CA TRP A 19 -4.78 -5.57 14.56
C TRP A 19 -5.83 -5.00 15.50
N THR A 20 -5.61 -3.76 15.90
CA THR A 20 -6.40 -3.12 16.97
C THR A 20 -7.83 -2.85 16.54
N ALA A 21 -8.75 -2.72 17.50
CA ALA A 21 -10.13 -2.34 17.24
C ALA A 21 -10.22 -1.01 16.44
N GLY A 22 -9.40 -0.01 16.78
CA GLY A 22 -9.36 1.27 16.06
C GLY A 22 -8.85 1.15 14.61
N GLU A 23 -7.89 0.27 14.34
CA GLU A 23 -7.46 0.00 12.96
C GLU A 23 -8.55 -0.71 12.15
N GLN A 24 -9.32 -1.60 12.78
CA GLN A 24 -10.45 -2.25 12.13
C GLN A 24 -11.57 -1.25 11.80
N GLU A 25 -11.87 -0.31 12.71
CA GLU A 25 -12.80 0.80 12.46
C GLU A 25 -12.33 1.68 11.30
N PHE A 26 -11.04 2.04 11.29
CA PHE A 26 -10.45 2.79 10.19
C PHE A 26 -10.60 2.05 8.85
N TYR A 27 -10.30 0.75 8.82
CA TYR A 27 -10.44 -0.08 7.62
C TYR A 27 -11.90 -0.12 7.16
N ALA A 28 -12.84 -0.38 8.06
CA ALA A 28 -14.27 -0.43 7.76
C ALA A 28 -14.80 0.91 7.21
N SER A 29 -14.39 2.05 7.80
CA SER A 29 -14.77 3.40 7.31
C SER A 29 -14.29 3.70 5.89
N ARG A 30 -13.23 3.02 5.43
CA ARG A 30 -12.67 3.13 4.08
C ARG A 30 -13.22 2.06 3.13
N GLY A 31 -14.17 1.24 3.56
CA GLY A 31 -14.68 0.10 2.79
C GLY A 31 -13.68 -1.05 2.67
N LEU A 32 -12.64 -1.09 3.50
CA LEU A 32 -11.64 -2.14 3.54
C LEU A 32 -12.08 -3.21 4.55
N GLN A 33 -12.31 -4.42 4.06
CA GLN A 33 -12.74 -5.55 4.90
C GLN A 33 -11.60 -6.53 5.21
N ASN A 34 -10.48 -6.41 4.49
CA ASN A 34 -9.38 -7.36 4.59
C ASN A 34 -8.41 -7.00 5.72
N PRO A 35 -8.02 -7.95 6.57
CA PRO A 35 -7.02 -7.73 7.60
C PRO A 35 -5.65 -7.38 7.00
N PRO A 36 -4.81 -6.65 7.76
CA PRO A 36 -3.41 -6.51 7.42
C PRO A 36 -2.71 -7.87 7.32
N GLY A 37 -1.98 -8.12 6.22
CA GLY A 37 -1.21 -9.37 6.03
C GLY A 37 0.26 -9.32 6.49
N ARG A 38 0.75 -8.15 6.91
CA ARG A 38 2.12 -7.90 7.37
C ARG A 38 2.07 -7.10 8.68
N CYS A 39 3.11 -7.19 9.51
CA CYS A 39 3.28 -6.29 10.64
C CYS A 39 3.72 -4.89 10.17
N THR A 40 3.66 -3.92 11.08
CA THR A 40 4.04 -2.52 10.84
C THR A 40 5.51 -2.38 10.43
N THR A 41 6.41 -3.18 11.02
CA THR A 41 7.85 -3.19 10.70
C THR A 41 8.10 -3.63 9.27
N CYS A 42 7.61 -4.81 8.84
CA CYS A 42 7.78 -5.27 7.47
C CYS A 42 7.09 -4.35 6.44
N ARG A 43 5.98 -3.69 6.82
CA ARG A 43 5.38 -2.64 5.96
C ARG A 43 6.31 -1.44 5.81
N ALA A 44 6.90 -0.96 6.91
CA ALA A 44 7.82 0.16 6.90
C ALA A 44 9.09 -0.16 6.11
N GLU A 45 9.70 -1.32 6.33
CA GLU A 45 10.88 -1.78 5.58
C GLU A 45 10.61 -1.89 4.08
N ARG A 46 9.41 -2.35 3.70
CA ARG A 46 9.06 -2.44 2.28
C ARG A 46 8.77 -1.08 1.66
N ARG A 47 8.26 -0.12 2.46
CA ARG A 47 8.11 1.28 2.04
C ARG A 47 9.48 1.93 1.89
N SER A 48 10.39 1.74 2.85
CA SER A 48 11.74 2.29 2.79
C SER A 48 12.55 1.68 1.65
N GLN A 49 12.45 0.37 1.38
CA GLN A 49 13.11 -0.22 0.20
C GLN A 49 12.64 0.37 -1.14
N ARG A 50 11.37 0.82 -1.22
CA ARG A 50 10.88 1.53 -2.41
C ARG A 50 11.39 2.97 -2.49
N ASP A 51 11.68 3.57 -1.35
CA ASP A 51 12.16 4.95 -1.24
C ASP A 51 13.69 5.03 -1.43
N SER A 52 14.43 4.10 -0.81
CA SER A 52 15.88 3.91 -0.91
C SER A 52 16.30 3.23 -2.22
N GLY A 53 15.38 2.51 -2.87
CA GLY A 53 15.52 2.00 -4.23
C GLY A 53 15.21 3.08 -5.25
N GLY A 54 15.95 4.19 -5.20
CA GLY A 54 16.09 5.20 -6.23
C GLY A 54 14.83 5.53 -7.04
N GLY A 55 14.35 6.76 -6.87
CA GLY A 55 13.75 7.52 -7.97
C GLY A 55 14.69 7.76 -9.17
N ALA A 56 15.57 6.80 -9.48
CA ALA A 56 16.36 6.70 -10.68
C ALA A 56 15.72 5.63 -11.56
N TYR A 57 14.67 6.03 -12.28
CA TYR A 57 14.41 5.69 -13.67
C TYR A 57 15.49 4.81 -14.34
N SER A 58 15.58 3.51 -14.03
CA SER A 58 16.24 2.54 -14.91
C SER A 58 15.25 1.97 -15.95
N SER A 59 14.11 2.64 -16.11
CA SER A 59 13.48 2.70 -17.42
C SER A 59 14.35 3.66 -18.22
N GLY A 60 14.92 3.19 -19.33
CA GLY A 60 15.46 4.10 -20.35
C GLY A 60 14.47 5.23 -20.67
N PRO A 61 14.92 6.31 -21.35
CA PRO A 61 14.12 7.51 -21.55
C PRO A 61 12.68 7.11 -21.92
N ARG A 62 11.72 7.47 -21.05
CA ARG A 62 10.31 7.16 -21.28
C ARG A 62 9.97 7.75 -22.65
N GLN A 63 9.64 6.88 -23.61
CA GLN A 63 9.18 7.32 -24.91
C GLN A 63 7.85 8.04 -24.68
N MET A 64 7.87 9.36 -24.81
CA MET A 64 6.68 10.19 -24.77
C MET A 64 6.04 10.08 -26.14
N PHE A 65 4.84 9.51 -26.20
CA PHE A 65 4.00 9.55 -27.40
C PHE A 65 3.08 10.76 -27.31
N SER A 66 2.88 11.44 -28.44
CA SER A 66 1.85 12.47 -28.51
C SER A 66 0.47 11.81 -28.44
N ALA A 67 -0.48 12.47 -27.77
CA ALA A 67 -1.82 11.94 -27.57
C ALA A 67 -2.84 13.03 -27.85
N THR A 68 -3.75 12.79 -28.80
CA THR A 68 -4.83 13.72 -29.11
C THR A 68 -5.91 13.64 -28.04
N CYS A 69 -6.23 14.77 -27.41
CA CYS A 69 -7.26 14.86 -26.38
C CYS A 69 -8.66 14.59 -26.97
N SER A 70 -9.36 13.56 -26.51
CA SER A 70 -10.71 13.22 -26.98
C SER A 70 -11.77 14.30 -26.74
N ASN A 71 -11.51 15.25 -25.84
CA ASN A 71 -12.45 16.32 -25.51
C ASN A 71 -12.26 17.59 -26.38
N CYS A 72 -11.02 17.90 -26.80
CA CYS A 72 -10.74 19.15 -27.52
C CYS A 72 -9.90 18.98 -28.81
N GLY A 73 -9.51 17.75 -29.15
CA GLY A 73 -8.81 17.42 -30.39
C GLY A 73 -7.37 17.95 -30.48
N LYS A 74 -6.83 18.53 -29.41
CA LYS A 74 -5.46 19.06 -29.38
C LYS A 74 -4.47 17.98 -28.94
N GLU A 75 -3.29 18.01 -29.55
CA GLU A 75 -2.10 17.24 -29.16
C GLU A 75 -1.41 17.85 -27.93
#